data_AF-A0A4Y8SCA9-F1
#
_entry.id   AF-A0A4Y8SCA9-F1
#
_cell.length_a   1.000
_cell.length_b   1.000
_cell.length_c   1.000
_cell.angle_alpha   90.00
_cell.angle_beta   90.00
_cell.angle_gamma   90.00
#
_symmetry.space_group_name_H-M   'P 1'
#
loop_
_entity.id
_entity.type
_entity.pdbx_description
1 polymer ?
#
loop_
_entity_poly.entity_id
_entity_poly.type
_entity_poly.pdbx_seq_one_letter_code
_entity_poly.pdbx_strand_id
1 'polypeptide(L)'
;MKHWTEPNGMFLIQIPIDWQYLNSGLSDYEEKSPYGFQPYEDPLGCFQISCYPLSELAPSIAIANPNGVRNLSWKASREDNSEFCTHLFFGAYYDQALIGKYIYDAGLEGDKRIAKQLGIAIEILNSVVIVPESDRKLAADLDKFDRFTGALAASHDLLYAAIDAGACIEIIAIAANQIDAYLRLSLVIATQLEKKTNDIETRYLFQADGEKGIMERKVFEDALKLKVIDLEAFNGLNELYNLRNRVIHRYIISDIKSRDLVEIAGKYLSALERTRLTLRDFEQKQAVVPYGVYGTKFGKTLVTDDAIRRLHASANDKHLLEKYKRSVSDRRS
;
A
#
# COMPACT_ATOMS: atom_id res chain seq x y z
N MET A 1 -4.49 -3.66 15.02
CA MET A 1 -3.16 -3.69 14.37
C MET A 1 -3.34 -3.86 12.87
N LYS A 2 -2.46 -3.31 12.04
CA LYS A 2 -2.31 -3.60 10.61
C LYS A 2 -0.95 -4.24 10.36
N HIS A 3 -0.82 -4.99 9.28
CA HIS A 3 0.46 -5.58 8.89
C HIS A 3 1.28 -4.56 8.11
N TRP A 4 2.60 -4.63 8.26
CA TRP A 4 3.54 -3.98 7.39
C TRP A 4 4.57 -5.02 6.96
N THR A 5 4.89 -5.00 5.67
CA THR A 5 5.85 -5.91 5.05
C THR A 5 7.05 -5.10 4.63
N GLU A 6 8.24 -5.58 4.95
CA GLU A 6 9.48 -4.99 4.45
C GLU A 6 9.46 -4.98 2.90
N PRO A 7 9.95 -3.93 2.23
CA PRO A 7 9.82 -3.77 0.76
C PRO A 7 10.29 -4.95 -0.10
N ASN A 8 11.23 -5.75 0.38
CA ASN A 8 11.74 -6.95 -0.29
C ASN A 8 11.12 -8.25 0.25
N GLY A 9 10.12 -8.13 1.12
CA GLY A 9 9.39 -9.23 1.75
C GLY A 9 10.22 -9.98 2.78
N MET A 10 11.28 -9.40 3.33
CA MET A 10 12.19 -10.11 4.23
C MET A 10 11.57 -10.43 5.59
N PHE A 11 10.77 -9.50 6.12
CA PHE A 11 10.06 -9.69 7.38
C PHE A 11 8.72 -8.96 7.37
N LEU A 12 7.83 -9.37 8.28
CA LEU A 12 6.58 -8.66 8.58
C LEU A 12 6.56 -8.24 10.05
N ILE A 13 5.85 -7.15 10.31
CA ILE A 13 5.48 -6.70 11.67
C ILE A 13 4.01 -6.33 11.70
N GLN A 14 3.45 -6.32 12.90
CA GLN A 14 2.17 -5.71 13.19
C GLN A 14 2.40 -4.34 13.80
N ILE A 15 1.83 -3.30 13.19
CA ILE A 15 1.85 -1.93 13.70
C ILE A 15 0.43 -1.49 14.06
N PRO A 16 0.25 -0.51 14.95
CA PRO A 16 -1.07 0.07 15.20
C PRO A 16 -1.70 0.62 13.91
N ILE A 17 -3.04 0.54 13.82
CA ILE A 17 -3.77 0.97 12.61
C ILE A 17 -3.61 2.49 12.40
N ASP A 18 -3.47 3.24 13.49
CA ASP A 18 -3.30 4.69 13.55
C ASP A 18 -1.83 5.14 13.42
N TRP A 19 -0.91 4.24 13.04
CA TRP A 19 0.48 4.59 12.76
C TRP A 19 0.75 4.60 11.25
N GLN A 20 1.59 5.54 10.82
CA GLN A 20 2.10 5.68 9.45
C GLN A 20 3.52 5.13 9.32
N TYR A 21 3.85 4.67 8.11
CA TYR A 21 5.23 4.37 7.69
C TYR A 21 5.85 5.64 7.08
N LEU A 22 7.07 5.99 7.51
CA LEU A 22 7.65 7.30 7.26
C LEU A 22 8.54 7.38 6.01
N ASN A 23 9.30 6.32 5.69
CA ASN A 23 10.34 6.44 4.67
C ASN A 23 9.76 6.74 3.28
N SER A 24 8.54 6.27 2.98
CA SER A 24 7.88 6.56 1.70
C SER A 24 7.27 7.97 1.63
N GLY A 25 7.17 8.70 2.74
CA GLY A 25 6.50 10.00 2.85
C GLY A 25 7.43 11.21 2.81
N LEU A 26 8.75 11.01 2.87
CA LEU A 26 9.75 12.07 2.94
C LEU A 26 10.75 11.93 1.79
N SER A 27 10.93 12.98 0.97
CA SER A 27 11.78 12.98 -0.24
C SER A 27 13.24 12.60 0.00
N ASP A 28 13.71 12.73 1.24
CA ASP A 28 15.12 12.60 1.61
C ASP A 28 15.47 11.20 2.12
N TYR A 29 14.48 10.30 2.22
CA TYR A 29 14.66 8.94 2.74
C TYR A 29 14.64 7.92 1.61
N GLU A 30 15.69 7.12 1.54
CA GLU A 30 15.69 5.93 0.68
C GLU A 30 14.81 4.84 1.31
N GLU A 31 14.15 4.03 0.48
CA GLU A 31 13.35 2.87 0.87
C GLU A 31 14.28 1.71 1.31
N LYS A 32 15.05 1.94 2.39
CA LYS A 32 16.00 1.03 3.01
C LYS A 32 15.98 1.17 4.53
N SER A 33 16.48 0.16 5.23
CA SER A 33 16.70 0.18 6.68
C SER A 33 17.46 1.44 7.13
N PRO A 34 17.06 2.12 8.23
CA PRO A 34 15.95 1.78 9.14
C PRO A 34 14.57 2.16 8.61
N TYR A 35 13.56 1.34 8.92
CA TYR A 35 12.15 1.58 8.57
C TYR A 35 11.43 2.26 9.74
N GLY A 36 10.93 3.49 9.54
CA GLY A 36 10.37 4.35 10.58
C GLY A 36 8.85 4.37 10.63
N PHE A 37 8.29 4.46 11.85
CA PHE A 37 6.87 4.47 12.13
C PHE A 37 6.52 5.43 13.27
N GLN A 38 5.39 6.11 13.15
CA GLN A 38 4.84 6.99 14.19
C GLN A 38 3.32 7.09 14.08
N PRO A 39 2.60 7.57 15.11
CA PRO A 39 1.19 7.93 14.99
C PRO A 39 0.92 8.93 13.85
N TYR A 40 -0.29 8.89 13.26
CA TYR A 40 -0.73 9.93 12.31
C TYR A 40 -0.85 11.32 12.98
N GLU A 41 -1.23 11.37 14.25
CA GLU A 41 -1.49 12.58 15.04
C GLU A 41 -0.57 12.63 16.25
N ASP A 42 -0.14 13.84 16.61
CA ASP A 42 0.63 14.15 17.81
C ASP A 42 1.78 13.15 18.09
N PRO A 43 2.70 12.93 17.12
CA PRO A 43 3.80 11.99 17.31
C PRO A 43 4.69 12.49 18.46
N LEU A 44 4.80 11.68 19.50
CA LEU A 44 5.69 11.94 20.65
C LEU A 44 7.11 11.41 20.45
N GLY A 45 7.29 10.60 19.41
CA GLY A 45 8.53 9.92 19.09
C GLY A 45 8.35 9.05 17.85
N CYS A 46 9.44 8.42 17.42
CA CYS A 46 9.50 7.59 16.24
C CYS A 46 10.04 6.20 16.62
N PHE A 47 9.30 5.17 16.24
CA PHE A 47 9.77 3.80 16.27
C PHE A 47 10.49 3.48 14.96
N GLN A 48 11.64 2.83 15.03
CA GLN A 48 12.36 2.35 13.86
C GLN A 48 12.71 0.88 14.02
N ILE A 49 12.72 0.13 12.93
CA ILE A 49 13.25 -1.22 12.88
C ILE A 49 14.20 -1.39 11.70
N SER A 50 15.29 -2.10 11.97
CA SER A 50 16.29 -2.47 10.98
C SER A 50 16.48 -3.98 10.97
N CYS A 51 16.80 -4.52 9.79
CA CYS A 51 17.07 -5.93 9.59
C CYS A 51 18.31 -6.08 8.70
N TYR A 52 19.25 -6.92 9.12
CA TYR A 52 20.50 -7.19 8.42
C TYR A 52 20.84 -8.68 8.51
N PRO A 53 21.63 -9.23 7.58
CA PRO A 53 22.15 -10.58 7.71
C PRO A 53 22.87 -10.78 9.05
N LEU A 54 22.50 -11.82 9.80
CA LEU A 54 23.10 -12.11 11.11
C LEU A 54 24.60 -12.39 11.00
N SER A 55 25.03 -13.01 9.91
CA SER A 55 26.44 -13.29 9.60
C SER A 55 27.28 -12.02 9.44
N GLU A 56 26.67 -10.89 9.07
CA GLU A 56 27.38 -9.61 8.90
C GLU A 56 27.47 -8.84 10.23
N LEU A 57 26.38 -8.74 10.98
CA LEU A 57 26.34 -7.95 12.21
C LEU A 57 26.80 -8.71 13.47
N ALA A 58 26.55 -10.01 13.55
CA ALA A 58 26.96 -10.83 14.70
C ALA A 58 27.49 -12.22 14.25
N PRO A 59 28.66 -12.27 13.60
CA PRO A 59 29.21 -13.50 13.03
C PRO A 59 29.33 -14.64 14.04
N SER A 60 29.71 -14.34 15.28
CA SER A 60 29.85 -15.35 16.34
C SER A 60 28.51 -16.00 16.72
N ILE A 61 27.42 -15.25 16.71
CA ILE A 61 26.07 -15.76 16.96
C ILE A 61 25.62 -16.63 15.78
N ALA A 62 25.88 -16.19 14.55
CA ALA A 62 25.59 -16.97 13.35
C ALA A 62 26.34 -18.31 13.34
N ILE A 63 27.64 -18.32 13.67
CA ILE A 63 28.46 -19.54 13.76
C ILE A 63 27.94 -20.49 14.85
N ALA A 64 27.52 -19.96 15.99
CA ALA A 64 26.95 -20.77 17.08
C ALA A 64 25.55 -21.33 16.74
N ASN A 65 24.85 -20.71 15.78
CA ASN A 65 23.49 -21.08 15.36
C ASN A 65 23.43 -21.30 13.84
N PRO A 66 24.07 -22.34 13.30
CA PRO A 66 24.19 -22.55 11.85
C PRO A 66 22.83 -22.79 11.15
N ASN A 67 21.80 -23.15 11.90
CA ASN A 67 20.42 -23.31 11.41
C ASN A 67 19.51 -22.12 11.76
N GLY A 68 20.11 -20.98 12.14
CA GLY A 68 19.41 -19.79 12.59
C GLY A 68 18.97 -19.82 14.05
N VAL A 69 18.71 -18.63 14.60
CA VAL A 69 18.23 -18.44 15.97
C VAL A 69 16.72 -18.71 16.03
N ARG A 70 16.29 -19.72 16.79
CA ARG A 70 14.87 -20.16 16.81
C ARG A 70 13.95 -19.35 17.72
N ASN A 71 14.50 -18.68 18.72
CA ASN A 71 13.73 -17.92 19.69
C ASN A 71 14.21 -16.47 19.67
N LEU A 72 13.35 -15.57 19.24
CA LEU A 72 13.61 -14.15 19.32
C LEU A 72 13.67 -13.73 20.80
N SER A 73 14.74 -13.05 21.17
CA SER A 73 14.88 -12.38 22.46
C SER A 73 15.47 -11.00 22.23
N TRP A 74 14.99 -10.03 23.00
CA TRP A 74 15.40 -8.64 22.86
C TRP A 74 16.31 -8.24 24.00
N LYS A 75 17.52 -7.79 23.67
CA LYS A 75 18.42 -7.12 24.60
C LYS A 75 18.21 -5.62 24.50
N ALA A 76 17.68 -5.02 25.55
CA ALA A 76 17.48 -3.57 25.61
C ALA A 76 18.76 -2.85 26.05
N SER A 77 19.00 -1.66 25.47
CA SER A 77 19.94 -0.66 25.98
C SER A 77 19.37 0.74 25.76
N ARG A 78 20.06 1.76 26.28
CA ARG A 78 19.65 3.16 26.17
C ARG A 78 20.85 4.01 25.78
N GLU A 79 20.64 4.89 24.80
CA GLU A 79 21.62 5.87 24.34
C GLU A 79 20.93 7.23 24.23
N ASP A 80 21.33 8.18 25.07
CA ASP A 80 20.73 9.51 25.11
C ASP A 80 21.77 10.54 24.67
N ASN A 81 21.29 11.64 24.10
CA ASN A 81 22.08 12.84 23.87
C ASN A 81 21.31 14.08 24.39
N SER A 82 21.85 15.28 24.14
CA SER A 82 21.23 16.52 24.63
C SER A 82 19.84 16.82 24.06
N GLU A 83 19.48 16.22 22.93
CA GLU A 83 18.24 16.50 22.19
C GLU A 83 17.25 15.32 22.27
N PHE A 84 17.75 14.09 22.35
CA PHE A 84 16.95 12.88 22.21
C PHE A 84 17.28 11.81 23.25
N CYS A 85 16.25 11.10 23.69
CA CYS A 85 16.37 9.82 24.35
C CYS A 85 16.14 8.69 23.35
N THR A 86 17.05 7.70 23.30
CA THR A 86 16.92 6.55 22.39
C THR A 86 16.93 5.23 23.15
N HIS A 87 15.84 4.47 23.03
CA HIS A 87 15.76 3.09 23.51
C HIS A 87 16.11 2.16 22.37
N LEU A 88 17.11 1.31 22.57
CA LEU A 88 17.62 0.37 21.58
C LEU A 88 17.25 -1.05 21.97
N PHE A 89 16.85 -1.85 20.99
CA PHE A 89 16.48 -3.26 21.17
C PHE A 89 17.23 -4.09 20.14
N PHE A 90 18.13 -4.95 20.60
CA PHE A 90 18.91 -5.84 19.75
C PHE A 90 18.34 -7.24 19.82
N GLY A 91 18.01 -7.81 18.66
CA GLY A 91 17.48 -9.16 18.54
C GLY A 91 18.18 -9.95 17.44
N ALA A 92 18.11 -11.27 17.53
CA ALA A 92 18.50 -12.17 16.44
C ALA A 92 17.37 -13.19 16.25
N TYR A 93 16.97 -13.42 15.01
CA TYR A 93 15.92 -14.37 14.68
C TYR A 93 16.16 -14.97 13.30
N TYR A 94 16.11 -16.30 13.21
CA TYR A 94 16.60 -17.07 12.07
C TYR A 94 18.01 -16.62 11.65
N ASP A 95 18.16 -16.20 10.41
CA ASP A 95 19.40 -15.73 9.78
C ASP A 95 19.53 -14.19 9.83
N GLN A 96 18.68 -13.50 10.59
CA GLN A 96 18.62 -12.03 10.65
C GLN A 96 19.03 -11.47 12.02
N ALA A 97 19.77 -10.38 11.98
CA ALA A 97 19.99 -9.46 13.10
C ALA A 97 19.00 -8.30 13.00
N LEU A 98 18.30 -8.01 14.10
CA LEU A 98 17.27 -6.99 14.18
C LEU A 98 17.68 -5.89 15.17
N ILE A 99 17.44 -4.64 14.79
CA ILE A 99 17.67 -3.48 15.66
C ILE A 99 16.38 -2.65 15.69
N GLY A 100 15.69 -2.69 16.82
CA GLY A 100 14.59 -1.78 17.12
C GLY A 100 15.11 -0.51 17.80
N LYS A 101 14.51 0.64 17.48
CA LYS A 101 14.77 1.91 18.15
C LYS A 101 13.47 2.61 18.47
N TYR A 102 13.39 3.27 19.61
CA TYR A 102 12.36 4.27 19.87
C TYR A 102 13.03 5.56 20.31
N ILE A 103 12.82 6.62 19.53
CA ILE A 103 13.51 7.91 19.66
C ILE A 103 12.46 8.97 20.00
N TYR A 104 12.69 9.77 21.05
CA TYR A 104 11.82 10.89 21.44
C TYR A 104 12.63 12.05 22.01
N ASP A 105 12.03 13.24 22.04
CA ASP A 105 12.64 14.46 22.57
C ASP A 105 13.03 14.33 24.05
N ALA A 106 14.24 14.73 24.42
CA ALA A 106 14.74 14.62 25.79
C ALA A 106 13.87 15.36 26.82
N GLY A 107 13.16 16.42 26.42
CA GLY A 107 12.19 17.14 27.25
C GLY A 107 10.94 16.35 27.62
N LEU A 108 10.69 15.19 26.98
CA LEU A 108 9.60 14.27 27.30
C LEU A 108 10.02 13.14 28.25
N GLU A 109 11.24 13.17 28.79
CA GLU A 109 11.68 12.17 29.75
C GLU A 109 10.76 12.11 30.99
N GLY A 110 10.32 10.90 31.34
CA GLY A 110 9.40 10.67 32.44
C GLY A 110 7.92 10.88 32.10
N ASP A 111 7.58 11.31 30.88
CA ASP A 111 6.18 11.40 30.43
C ASP A 111 5.55 10.00 30.36
N LYS A 112 4.40 9.83 31.01
CA LYS A 112 3.64 8.56 31.03
C LYS A 112 3.20 8.11 29.64
N ARG A 113 3.01 9.05 28.70
CA ARG A 113 2.65 8.76 27.31
C ARG A 113 3.80 8.09 26.57
N ILE A 114 5.05 8.45 26.87
CA ILE A 114 6.24 7.78 26.32
C ILE A 114 6.31 6.34 26.81
N ALA A 115 6.05 6.07 28.09
CA ALA A 115 6.01 4.70 28.61
C ALA A 115 4.96 3.83 27.89
N LYS A 116 3.80 4.41 27.54
CA LYS A 116 2.78 3.72 26.73
C LYS A 116 3.28 3.43 25.31
N GLN A 117 3.91 4.41 24.66
CA GLN A 117 4.47 4.26 23.32
C GLN A 117 5.60 3.22 23.27
N LEU A 118 6.46 3.16 24.29
CA LEU A 118 7.48 2.13 24.45
C LEU A 118 6.86 0.73 24.60
N GLY A 119 5.76 0.61 25.36
CA GLY A 119 4.99 -0.63 25.45
C GLY A 119 4.51 -1.11 24.07
N ILE A 120 3.95 -0.21 23.27
CA ILE A 120 3.54 -0.49 21.89
C ILE A 120 4.75 -0.89 21.03
N ALA A 121 5.87 -0.18 21.11
CA ALA A 121 7.08 -0.54 20.37
C ALA A 121 7.56 -1.97 20.69
N ILE A 122 7.48 -2.39 21.95
CA ILE A 122 7.80 -3.77 22.37
C ILE A 122 6.79 -4.77 21.78
N GLU A 123 5.50 -4.45 21.75
CA GLU A 123 4.48 -5.28 21.09
C GLU A 123 4.78 -5.46 19.59
N ILE A 124 5.15 -4.36 18.90
CA ILE A 124 5.56 -4.40 17.49
C ILE A 124 6.78 -5.30 17.32
N LEU A 125 7.82 -5.12 18.13
CA LEU A 125 9.05 -5.93 18.08
C LEU A 125 8.78 -7.43 18.30
N ASN A 126 7.84 -7.77 19.19
CA ASN A 126 7.46 -9.16 19.45
C ASN A 126 6.56 -9.76 18.35
N SER A 127 6.06 -8.95 17.43
CA SER A 127 5.24 -9.41 16.29
C SER A 127 6.07 -9.76 15.04
N VAL A 128 7.39 -9.61 15.09
CA VAL A 128 8.28 -9.84 13.93
C VAL A 128 8.19 -11.29 13.45
N VAL A 129 7.98 -11.44 12.15
CA VAL A 129 8.06 -12.73 11.44
C VAL A 129 9.09 -12.61 10.33
N ILE A 130 10.12 -13.45 10.34
CA ILE A 130 11.07 -13.57 9.22
C ILE A 130 10.43 -14.45 8.15
N VAL A 131 10.36 -13.93 6.93
CA VAL A 131 9.79 -14.64 5.79
C VAL A 131 10.84 -15.60 5.21
N PRO A 132 10.50 -16.89 5.03
CA PRO A 132 11.37 -17.84 4.35
C PRO A 132 11.75 -17.33 2.96
N GLU A 133 12.99 -17.56 2.53
CA GLU A 133 13.51 -17.03 1.26
C GLU A 133 12.61 -17.36 0.05
N SER A 134 12.02 -18.56 0.04
CA SER A 134 11.08 -19.03 -0.99
C SER A 134 9.83 -18.17 -1.12
N ASP A 135 9.41 -17.50 -0.05
CA ASP A 135 8.13 -16.81 0.06
C ASP A 135 8.30 -15.27 0.04
N ARG A 136 9.54 -14.76 0.13
CA ARG A 136 9.84 -13.31 0.18
C ARG A 136 9.28 -12.56 -1.02
N LYS A 137 9.41 -13.14 -2.22
CA LYS A 137 8.85 -12.54 -3.45
C LYS A 137 7.32 -12.40 -3.34
N LEU A 138 6.63 -13.44 -2.87
CA LEU A 138 5.18 -13.41 -2.71
C LEU A 138 4.77 -12.36 -1.66
N ALA A 139 5.49 -12.27 -0.54
CA ALA A 139 5.23 -11.26 0.49
C ALA A 139 5.39 -9.83 -0.06
N ALA A 140 6.47 -9.56 -0.80
CA ALA A 140 6.72 -8.27 -1.44
C ALA A 140 5.67 -7.93 -2.50
N ASP A 141 5.24 -8.92 -3.28
CA ASP A 141 4.23 -8.72 -4.32
C ASP A 141 2.82 -8.49 -3.74
N LEU A 142 2.49 -9.13 -2.61
CA LEU A 142 1.26 -8.88 -1.85
C LEU A 142 1.25 -7.48 -1.25
N ASP A 143 2.37 -7.00 -0.70
CA ASP A 143 2.48 -5.63 -0.20
C ASP A 143 2.22 -4.60 -1.31
N LYS A 144 2.80 -4.80 -2.51
CA LYS A 144 2.51 -3.93 -3.67
C LYS A 144 1.03 -3.96 -4.07
N PHE A 145 0.38 -5.12 -3.98
CA PHE A 145 -1.05 -5.24 -4.22
C PHE A 145 -1.87 -4.47 -3.16
N ASP A 146 -1.53 -4.59 -1.88
CA ASP A 146 -2.19 -3.87 -0.79
C ASP A 146 -2.01 -2.35 -0.91
N ARG A 147 -0.80 -1.89 -1.24
CA ARG A 147 -0.53 -0.46 -1.52
C ARG A 147 -1.34 0.04 -2.72
N PHE A 148 -1.48 -0.77 -3.77
CA PHE A 148 -2.28 -0.41 -4.95
C PHE A 148 -3.77 -0.26 -4.60
N THR A 149 -4.33 -1.19 -3.85
CA THR A 149 -5.75 -1.14 -3.42
C THR A 149 -5.99 0.01 -2.44
N GLY A 150 -5.05 0.29 -1.53
CA GLY A 150 -5.08 1.49 -0.67
C GLY A 150 -5.07 2.79 -1.47
N ALA A 151 -4.23 2.87 -2.52
CA ALA A 151 -4.18 4.03 -3.40
C ALA A 151 -5.46 4.21 -4.22
N LEU A 152 -6.06 3.11 -4.68
CA LEU A 152 -7.37 3.12 -5.32
C LEU A 152 -8.45 3.63 -4.36
N ALA A 153 -8.46 3.18 -3.09
CA ALA A 153 -9.39 3.68 -2.08
C ALA A 153 -9.21 5.18 -1.80
N ALA A 154 -7.96 5.67 -1.74
CA ALA A 154 -7.67 7.10 -1.59
C ALA A 154 -8.14 7.92 -2.80
N SER A 155 -8.02 7.39 -4.01
CA SER A 155 -8.48 8.07 -5.23
C SER A 155 -10.00 8.33 -5.24
N HIS A 156 -10.79 7.51 -4.53
CA HIS A 156 -12.22 7.78 -4.35
C HIS A 156 -12.47 9.03 -3.52
N ASP A 157 -11.66 9.33 -2.50
CA ASP A 157 -11.80 10.58 -1.74
C ASP A 157 -11.54 11.79 -2.64
N LEU A 158 -10.54 11.70 -3.52
CA LEU A 158 -10.25 12.74 -4.50
C LEU A 158 -11.42 12.92 -5.49
N LEU A 159 -11.99 11.81 -5.98
CA LEU A 159 -13.12 11.85 -6.90
C LEU A 159 -14.35 12.50 -6.24
N TYR A 160 -14.68 12.11 -5.01
CA TYR A 160 -15.81 12.68 -4.29
C TYR A 160 -15.62 14.17 -4.03
N ALA A 161 -14.43 14.60 -3.61
CA ALA A 161 -14.12 16.01 -3.44
C ALA A 161 -14.26 16.80 -4.77
N ALA A 162 -13.81 16.23 -5.89
CA ALA A 162 -13.95 16.85 -7.21
C ALA A 162 -15.42 16.94 -7.67
N ILE A 163 -16.24 15.93 -7.37
CA ILE A 163 -17.69 15.92 -7.63
C ILE A 163 -18.37 17.02 -6.81
N ASP A 164 -18.10 17.08 -5.50
CA ASP A 164 -18.70 18.06 -4.59
C ASP A 164 -18.32 19.50 -5.00
N ALA A 165 -17.11 19.70 -5.50
CA ALA A 165 -16.64 20.99 -6.00
C ALA A 165 -17.13 21.32 -7.43
N GLY A 166 -17.77 20.37 -8.13
CA GLY A 166 -18.14 20.53 -9.55
C GLY A 166 -16.93 20.64 -10.51
N ALA A 167 -15.77 20.16 -10.10
CA ALA A 167 -14.50 20.30 -10.80
C ALA A 167 -14.37 19.29 -11.97
N CYS A 168 -15.07 19.55 -13.07
CA CYS A 168 -15.22 18.58 -14.17
C CYS A 168 -13.90 18.05 -14.75
N ILE A 169 -12.85 18.88 -14.86
CA ILE A 169 -11.53 18.43 -15.35
C ILE A 169 -10.90 17.44 -14.37
N GLU A 170 -11.01 17.68 -13.07
CA GLU A 170 -10.49 16.78 -12.03
C GLU A 170 -11.27 15.47 -12.02
N ILE A 171 -12.61 15.51 -12.13
CA ILE A 171 -13.45 14.30 -12.26
C ILE A 171 -12.97 13.45 -13.45
N ILE A 172 -12.76 14.08 -14.62
CA ILE A 172 -12.28 13.39 -15.83
C ILE A 172 -10.90 12.74 -15.58
N ALA A 173 -9.96 13.47 -14.98
CA ALA A 173 -8.61 12.99 -14.72
C ALA A 173 -8.60 11.81 -13.73
N ILE A 174 -9.31 11.94 -12.61
CA ILE A 174 -9.36 10.93 -11.55
C ILE A 174 -10.13 9.69 -12.03
N ALA A 175 -11.28 9.87 -12.70
CA ALA A 175 -12.04 8.74 -13.24
C ALA A 175 -11.23 7.96 -14.30
N ALA A 176 -10.45 8.65 -15.15
CA ALA A 176 -9.54 7.98 -16.09
C ALA A 176 -8.49 7.12 -15.35
N ASN A 177 -7.90 7.65 -14.28
CA ASN A 177 -6.91 6.93 -13.47
C ASN A 177 -7.54 5.69 -12.79
N GLN A 178 -8.75 5.82 -12.25
CA GLN A 178 -9.46 4.69 -11.65
C GLN A 178 -9.89 3.63 -12.67
N ILE A 179 -10.30 4.02 -13.89
CA ILE A 179 -10.56 3.08 -14.99
C ILE A 179 -9.30 2.25 -15.30
N ASP A 180 -8.15 2.92 -15.49
CA ASP A 180 -6.87 2.25 -15.71
C ASP A 180 -6.53 1.30 -14.55
N ALA A 181 -6.77 1.73 -13.30
CA ALA A 181 -6.53 0.92 -12.12
C ALA A 181 -7.42 -0.35 -12.05
N TYR A 182 -8.71 -0.22 -12.35
CA TYR A 182 -9.62 -1.38 -12.40
C TYR A 182 -9.25 -2.37 -13.50
N LEU A 183 -8.80 -1.89 -14.66
CA LEU A 183 -8.29 -2.76 -15.72
C LEU A 183 -7.01 -3.49 -15.29
N ARG A 184 -6.07 -2.81 -14.64
CA ARG A 184 -4.84 -3.43 -14.10
C ARG A 184 -5.13 -4.53 -13.10
N LEU A 185 -6.06 -4.31 -12.16
CA LEU A 185 -6.50 -5.36 -11.24
C LEU A 185 -7.16 -6.52 -11.97
N SER A 186 -8.04 -6.22 -12.91
CA SER A 186 -8.73 -7.24 -13.72
C SER A 186 -7.73 -8.08 -14.53
N LEU A 187 -6.67 -7.46 -15.06
CA LEU A 187 -5.58 -8.15 -15.77
C LEU A 187 -4.81 -9.09 -14.86
N VAL A 188 -4.43 -8.65 -13.65
CA VAL A 188 -3.76 -9.50 -12.66
C VAL A 188 -4.62 -10.72 -12.33
N ILE A 189 -5.91 -10.50 -12.04
CA ILE A 189 -6.84 -11.59 -11.71
C ILE A 189 -7.04 -12.52 -12.92
N ALA A 190 -7.22 -11.97 -14.12
CA ALA A 190 -7.35 -12.75 -15.35
C ALA A 190 -6.12 -13.64 -15.61
N THR A 191 -4.91 -13.10 -15.46
CA THR A 191 -3.66 -13.86 -15.57
C THR A 191 -3.61 -14.99 -14.54
N GLN A 192 -3.98 -14.71 -13.29
CA GLN A 192 -4.01 -15.71 -12.21
C GLN A 192 -5.02 -16.83 -12.50
N LEU A 193 -6.19 -16.48 -13.03
CA LEU A 193 -7.22 -17.42 -13.45
C LEU A 193 -6.78 -18.31 -14.62
N GLU A 194 -6.16 -17.72 -15.64
CA GLU A 194 -5.66 -18.43 -16.81
C GLU A 194 -4.53 -19.40 -16.44
N LYS A 195 -3.56 -18.94 -15.64
CA LYS A 195 -2.35 -19.69 -15.29
C LYS A 195 -2.50 -20.56 -14.04
N LYS A 196 -3.61 -20.45 -13.30
CA LYS A 196 -3.85 -21.13 -12.03
C LYS A 196 -2.73 -20.90 -11.01
N THR A 197 -2.31 -19.65 -10.85
CA THR A 197 -1.18 -19.26 -9.99
C THR A 197 -1.60 -18.26 -8.90
N ASN A 198 -0.81 -18.21 -7.82
CA ASN A 198 -0.88 -17.17 -6.80
C ASN A 198 0.02 -15.97 -7.13
N ASP A 199 0.84 -16.07 -8.18
CA ASP A 199 1.75 -15.00 -8.56
C ASP A 199 0.97 -13.74 -8.93
N ILE A 200 1.41 -12.61 -8.41
CA ILE A 200 0.86 -11.30 -8.72
C ILE A 200 1.75 -10.68 -9.79
N GLU A 201 1.15 -10.29 -10.92
CA GLU A 201 1.88 -9.67 -12.01
C GLU A 201 2.13 -8.18 -11.73
N THR A 202 3.13 -7.91 -10.88
CA THR A 202 3.36 -6.60 -10.27
C THR A 202 3.69 -5.46 -11.22
N ARG A 203 4.13 -5.75 -12.46
CA ARG A 203 4.28 -4.72 -13.51
C ARG A 203 2.99 -3.93 -13.81
N TYR A 204 1.83 -4.49 -13.49
CA TYR A 204 0.55 -3.78 -13.62
C TYR A 204 0.23 -2.91 -12.41
N LEU A 205 0.82 -3.17 -11.23
CA LEU A 205 0.43 -2.56 -9.95
C LEU A 205 1.49 -1.63 -9.37
N PHE A 206 2.74 -1.73 -9.80
CA PHE A 206 3.84 -0.95 -9.26
C PHE A 206 4.81 -0.54 -10.36
N GLN A 207 5.36 0.68 -10.22
CA GLN A 207 6.40 1.23 -11.07
C GLN A 207 7.37 1.96 -10.14
N ALA A 208 8.63 1.51 -10.10
CA ALA A 208 9.67 2.19 -9.32
C ALA A 208 10.14 3.47 -10.02
N ASP A 209 10.82 4.33 -9.27
CA ASP A 209 11.44 5.53 -9.81
C ASP A 209 12.46 5.17 -10.90
N GLY A 210 12.38 5.86 -12.05
CA GLY A 210 13.24 5.62 -13.21
C GLY A 210 12.81 4.43 -14.10
N GLU A 211 11.80 3.64 -13.71
CA GLU A 211 11.27 2.58 -14.56
C GLU A 211 10.32 3.12 -15.63
N LYS A 212 10.33 2.49 -16.81
CA LYS A 212 9.34 2.76 -17.86
C LYS A 212 8.04 2.04 -17.53
N GLY A 213 7.03 2.79 -17.11
CA GLY A 213 5.69 2.28 -16.86
C GLY A 213 4.98 1.74 -18.11
N ILE A 214 3.97 0.90 -17.88
CA ILE A 214 3.05 0.45 -18.94
C ILE A 214 2.12 1.60 -19.29
N MET A 215 2.15 2.03 -20.56
CA MET A 215 1.25 3.06 -21.06
C MET A 215 -0.21 2.62 -20.97
N GLU A 216 -1.12 3.54 -20.66
CA GLU A 216 -2.57 3.28 -20.53
C GLU A 216 -3.17 2.58 -21.76
N ARG A 217 -2.83 3.00 -22.98
CA ARG A 217 -3.29 2.29 -24.20
C ARG A 217 -2.82 0.84 -24.25
N LYS A 218 -1.63 0.55 -23.70
CA LYS A 218 -1.12 -0.81 -23.62
C LYS A 218 -1.91 -1.64 -22.62
N VAL A 219 -2.36 -1.05 -21.52
CA VAL A 219 -3.31 -1.68 -20.59
C VAL A 219 -4.62 -2.02 -21.30
N PHE A 220 -5.16 -1.13 -22.14
CA PHE A 220 -6.38 -1.41 -22.91
C PHE A 220 -6.19 -2.56 -23.89
N GLU A 221 -5.06 -2.58 -24.61
CA GLU A 221 -4.72 -3.67 -25.54
C GLU A 221 -4.62 -5.02 -24.82
N ASP A 222 -3.91 -5.05 -23.69
CA ASP A 222 -3.76 -6.26 -22.89
C ASP A 222 -5.11 -6.72 -22.33
N ALA A 223 -5.98 -5.78 -21.92
CA ALA A 223 -7.32 -6.07 -21.41
C ALA A 223 -8.21 -6.68 -22.50
N LEU A 224 -8.13 -6.19 -23.74
CA LEU A 224 -8.83 -6.79 -24.87
C LEU A 224 -8.27 -8.20 -25.16
N LYS A 225 -6.94 -8.34 -25.18
CA LYS A 225 -6.27 -9.63 -25.47
C LYS A 225 -6.63 -10.71 -24.46
N LEU A 226 -6.66 -10.39 -23.16
CA LEU A 226 -7.07 -11.31 -22.09
C LEU A 226 -8.59 -11.38 -21.90
N LYS A 227 -9.38 -10.78 -22.78
CA LYS A 227 -10.85 -10.78 -22.74
C LYS A 227 -11.40 -10.25 -21.41
N VAL A 228 -10.68 -9.32 -20.80
CA VAL A 228 -11.17 -8.52 -19.66
C VAL A 228 -12.27 -7.58 -20.14
N ILE A 229 -12.05 -6.97 -21.31
CA ILE A 229 -13.03 -6.14 -22.01
C ILE A 229 -13.27 -6.68 -23.43
N ASP A 230 -14.41 -6.33 -24.01
CA ASP A 230 -14.70 -6.61 -25.41
C ASP A 230 -14.22 -5.47 -26.34
N LEU A 231 -14.44 -5.65 -27.64
CA LEU A 231 -14.02 -4.69 -28.66
C LEU A 231 -14.78 -3.36 -28.55
N GLU A 232 -16.05 -3.37 -28.14
CA GLU A 232 -16.85 -2.17 -27.98
C GLU A 232 -16.30 -1.31 -26.83
N ALA A 233 -16.06 -1.93 -25.67
CA ALA A 233 -15.45 -1.30 -24.51
C ALA A 233 -14.03 -0.79 -24.83
N PHE A 234 -13.22 -1.58 -25.54
CA PHE A 234 -11.89 -1.15 -25.98
C PHE A 234 -11.93 0.11 -26.85
N ASN A 235 -12.84 0.16 -27.84
CA ASN A 235 -13.00 1.33 -28.70
C ASN A 235 -13.47 2.55 -27.91
N GLY A 236 -14.48 2.38 -27.04
CA GLY A 236 -14.99 3.46 -26.19
C GLY A 236 -13.94 4.04 -25.24
N LEU A 237 -13.10 3.19 -24.64
CA LEU A 237 -11.99 3.64 -23.79
C LEU A 237 -10.92 4.42 -24.57
N ASN A 238 -10.62 4.01 -25.81
CA ASN A 238 -9.70 4.76 -26.68
C ASN A 238 -10.27 6.12 -27.11
N GLU A 239 -11.58 6.20 -27.35
CA GLU A 239 -12.26 7.47 -27.62
C GLU A 239 -12.18 8.41 -26.40
N LEU A 240 -12.45 7.90 -25.21
CA LEU A 240 -12.30 8.65 -23.96
C LEU A 240 -10.86 9.13 -23.77
N TYR A 241 -9.86 8.26 -23.94
CA TYR A 241 -8.44 8.65 -23.88
C TYR A 241 -8.12 9.85 -24.79
N ASN A 242 -8.59 9.80 -26.05
CA ASN A 242 -8.38 10.89 -27.01
C ASN A 242 -9.11 12.18 -26.58
N LEU A 243 -10.29 12.04 -25.99
CA LEU A 243 -11.10 13.13 -25.47
C LEU A 243 -10.44 13.79 -24.26
N ARG A 244 -9.95 13.02 -23.27
CA ARG A 244 -9.16 13.58 -22.15
C ARG A 244 -7.92 14.28 -22.64
N ASN A 245 -7.18 13.71 -23.59
CA ASN A 245 -6.00 14.41 -24.13
C ASN A 245 -6.37 15.76 -24.77
N ARG A 246 -7.59 15.90 -25.30
CA ARG A 246 -8.09 17.19 -25.76
C ARG A 246 -8.45 18.12 -24.59
N VAL A 247 -9.16 17.61 -23.59
CA VAL A 247 -9.55 18.36 -22.37
C VAL A 247 -8.34 18.81 -21.53
N ILE A 248 -7.30 17.98 -21.39
CA ILE A 248 -6.15 18.30 -20.52
C ILE A 248 -5.12 19.13 -21.27
N HIS A 249 -4.72 18.70 -22.47
CA HIS A 249 -3.57 19.31 -23.15
C HIS A 249 -3.95 20.34 -24.21
N ARG A 250 -5.19 20.33 -24.69
CA ARG A 250 -5.62 21.15 -25.83
C ARG A 250 -6.85 22.00 -25.55
N TYR A 251 -7.30 22.10 -24.30
CA TYR A 251 -8.51 22.84 -23.94
C TYR A 251 -8.53 24.24 -24.53
N ILE A 252 -7.45 25.01 -24.30
CA ILE A 252 -7.27 26.40 -24.76
C ILE A 252 -7.30 26.52 -26.30
N ILE A 253 -6.77 25.50 -27.00
CA ILE A 253 -6.60 25.51 -28.46
C ILE A 253 -7.62 24.61 -29.17
N SER A 254 -8.73 24.31 -28.52
CA SER A 254 -9.80 23.47 -29.06
C SER A 254 -11.16 24.15 -28.88
N ASP A 255 -12.16 23.72 -29.64
CA ASP A 255 -13.52 24.24 -29.52
C ASP A 255 -14.30 23.68 -28.32
N ILE A 256 -13.63 22.95 -27.41
CA ILE A 256 -14.27 22.44 -26.19
C ILE A 256 -14.68 23.63 -25.31
N LYS A 257 -15.96 23.70 -24.98
CA LYS A 257 -16.50 24.69 -24.05
C LYS A 257 -16.64 24.07 -22.67
N SER A 258 -16.64 24.91 -21.63
CA SER A 258 -16.79 24.44 -20.24
C SER A 258 -18.09 23.66 -20.02
N ARG A 259 -19.17 24.01 -20.72
CA ARG A 259 -20.45 23.26 -20.67
C ARG A 259 -20.31 21.83 -21.17
N ASP A 260 -19.41 21.57 -22.12
CA ASP A 260 -19.22 20.25 -22.71
C ASP A 260 -18.52 19.34 -21.69
N LEU A 261 -17.74 19.91 -20.76
CA LEU A 261 -17.05 19.16 -19.71
C LEU A 261 -18.00 18.39 -18.79
N VAL A 262 -19.23 18.88 -18.59
CA VAL A 262 -20.24 18.19 -17.77
C VAL A 262 -20.64 16.86 -18.42
N GLU A 263 -20.92 16.89 -19.73
CA GLU A 263 -21.24 15.67 -20.49
C GLU A 263 -20.05 14.72 -20.55
N ILE A 264 -18.85 15.26 -20.75
CA ILE A 264 -17.61 14.47 -20.80
C ILE A 264 -17.34 13.79 -19.45
N ALA A 265 -17.49 14.51 -18.34
CA ALA A 265 -17.39 13.95 -16.99
C ALA A 265 -18.41 12.82 -16.77
N GLY A 266 -19.66 13.01 -17.22
CA GLY A 266 -20.68 11.96 -17.17
C GLY A 266 -20.31 10.69 -17.95
N LYS A 267 -19.67 10.83 -19.12
CA LYS A 267 -19.15 9.69 -19.89
C LYS A 267 -18.04 8.94 -19.15
N TYR A 268 -17.14 9.67 -18.50
CA TYR A 268 -16.09 9.11 -17.67
C TYR A 268 -16.62 8.34 -16.47
N LEU A 269 -17.56 8.93 -15.71
CA LEU A 269 -18.22 8.26 -14.58
C LEU A 269 -18.99 6.99 -15.02
N SER A 270 -19.65 7.04 -16.18
CA SER A 270 -20.34 5.86 -16.73
C SER A 270 -19.36 4.74 -17.12
N ALA A 271 -18.24 5.09 -17.76
CA ALA A 271 -17.21 4.12 -18.12
C ALA A 271 -16.54 3.53 -16.85
N LEU A 272 -16.28 4.38 -15.86
CA LEU A 272 -15.74 3.98 -14.56
C LEU A 272 -16.59 2.89 -13.89
N GLU A 273 -17.91 3.08 -13.81
CA GLU A 273 -18.80 2.10 -13.21
C GLU A 273 -18.84 0.79 -14.02
N ARG A 274 -18.85 0.87 -15.35
CA ARG A 274 -18.78 -0.34 -16.21
C ARG A 274 -17.51 -1.12 -15.96
N THR A 275 -16.36 -0.46 -15.91
CA THR A 275 -15.06 -1.11 -15.65
C THR A 275 -14.98 -1.68 -14.22
N ARG A 276 -15.56 -0.98 -13.22
CA ARG A 276 -15.66 -1.50 -11.85
C ARG A 276 -16.48 -2.80 -11.80
N LEU A 277 -17.59 -2.87 -12.55
CA LEU A 277 -18.41 -4.08 -12.63
C LEU A 277 -17.66 -5.22 -13.33
N THR A 278 -16.86 -4.94 -14.36
CA THR A 278 -15.95 -5.92 -14.96
C THR A 278 -15.00 -6.49 -13.91
N LEU A 279 -14.31 -5.64 -13.14
CA LEU A 279 -13.42 -6.09 -12.06
C LEU A 279 -14.15 -7.00 -11.07
N ARG A 280 -15.32 -6.57 -10.59
CA ARG A 280 -16.15 -7.35 -9.66
C ARG A 280 -16.44 -8.75 -10.19
N ASP A 281 -16.73 -8.89 -11.48
CA ASP A 281 -17.03 -10.19 -12.08
C ASP A 281 -15.78 -11.10 -12.12
N PHE A 282 -14.58 -10.53 -12.28
CA PHE A 282 -13.31 -11.26 -12.14
C PHE A 282 -13.02 -11.66 -10.69
N GLU A 283 -13.23 -10.76 -9.73
CA GLU A 283 -13.09 -11.05 -8.30
C GLU A 283 -14.02 -12.20 -7.88
N GLN A 284 -15.27 -12.20 -8.35
CA GLN A 284 -16.23 -13.27 -8.10
C GLN A 284 -15.79 -14.62 -8.68
N LYS A 285 -15.18 -14.63 -9.88
CA LYS A 285 -14.60 -15.85 -10.48
C LYS A 285 -13.42 -16.36 -9.66
N GLN A 286 -12.57 -15.48 -9.14
CA GLN A 286 -11.42 -15.87 -8.33
C GLN A 286 -11.81 -16.37 -6.93
N ALA A 287 -12.87 -15.82 -6.34
CA ALA A 287 -13.31 -16.17 -4.98
C ALA A 287 -13.71 -17.64 -4.79
N VAL A 288 -13.92 -18.41 -5.87
CA VAL A 288 -14.34 -19.82 -5.82
C VAL A 288 -13.23 -20.81 -6.22
N VAL A 289 -12.02 -20.33 -6.48
CA VAL A 289 -10.86 -21.17 -6.85
C VAL A 289 -9.77 -21.13 -5.76
N PRO A 290 -8.90 -22.15 -5.65
CA PRO A 290 -7.92 -22.23 -4.55
C PRO A 290 -6.64 -21.41 -4.76
N TYR A 291 -6.60 -20.58 -5.81
CA TYR A 291 -5.42 -19.79 -6.19
C TYR A 291 -5.80 -18.33 -6.49
N GLY A 292 -4.79 -17.47 -6.56
CA GLY A 292 -4.93 -16.02 -6.72
C GLY A 292 -5.13 -15.30 -5.38
N VAL A 293 -5.19 -13.97 -5.44
CA VAL A 293 -5.24 -13.11 -4.23
C VAL A 293 -6.50 -13.38 -3.39
N TYR A 294 -7.63 -13.63 -4.05
CA TYR A 294 -8.93 -13.91 -3.42
C TYR A 294 -9.26 -15.40 -3.26
N GLY A 295 -8.31 -16.31 -3.48
CA GLY A 295 -8.58 -17.76 -3.50
C GLY A 295 -9.17 -18.33 -2.20
N THR A 296 -9.42 -19.65 -2.14
CA THR A 296 -10.15 -20.30 -1.01
C THR A 296 -9.59 -20.06 0.40
N LYS A 297 -8.35 -19.58 0.56
CA LYS A 297 -7.81 -19.15 1.86
C LYS A 297 -8.43 -17.83 2.37
N PHE A 298 -8.89 -16.97 1.47
CA PHE A 298 -9.52 -15.70 1.81
C PHE A 298 -11.05 -15.75 1.70
N GLY A 299 -11.62 -16.63 0.85
CA GLY A 299 -13.06 -16.89 0.79
C GLY A 299 -13.93 -15.62 0.63
N LYS A 300 -15.25 -15.78 0.74
CA LYS A 300 -16.16 -14.62 0.94
C LYS A 300 -16.06 -14.17 2.39
N THR A 301 -14.93 -13.62 2.81
CA THR A 301 -14.86 -12.98 4.13
C THR A 301 -15.92 -11.90 4.20
N LEU A 302 -16.78 -11.98 5.23
CA LEU A 302 -17.66 -10.87 5.60
C LEU A 302 -16.79 -9.63 5.76
N VAL A 303 -17.21 -8.51 5.17
CA VAL A 303 -16.56 -7.23 5.40
C VAL A 303 -16.68 -6.93 6.89
N THR A 304 -15.56 -7.00 7.61
CA THR A 304 -15.49 -6.71 9.05
C THR A 304 -15.15 -5.24 9.27
N ASP A 305 -15.52 -4.71 10.43
CA ASP A 305 -15.12 -3.36 10.83
C ASP A 305 -13.59 -3.19 10.81
N ASP A 306 -12.84 -4.25 11.18
CA ASP A 306 -11.37 -4.23 11.15
C ASP A 306 -10.83 -4.16 9.72
N ALA A 307 -11.44 -4.87 8.76
CA ALA A 307 -11.07 -4.77 7.35
C ALA A 307 -11.31 -3.36 6.78
N ILE A 308 -12.44 -2.72 7.15
CA ILE A 308 -12.73 -1.33 6.78
C ILE A 308 -11.69 -0.39 7.39
N ARG A 309 -11.34 -0.56 8.66
CA ARG A 309 -10.32 0.26 9.34
C ARG A 309 -8.95 0.12 8.70
N ARG A 310 -8.55 -1.08 8.31
CA ARG A 310 -7.29 -1.30 7.58
C ARG A 310 -7.31 -0.60 6.22
N LEU A 311 -8.41 -0.70 5.46
CA LEU A 311 -8.56 0.02 4.20
C LEU A 311 -8.48 1.55 4.39
N HIS A 312 -9.11 2.07 5.44
CA HIS A 312 -9.01 3.49 5.81
C HIS A 312 -7.57 3.90 6.14
N ALA A 313 -6.84 3.07 6.90
CA ALA A 313 -5.44 3.32 7.19
C ALA A 313 -4.57 3.30 5.93
N SER A 314 -4.78 2.34 5.01
CA SER A 314 -4.07 2.31 3.73
C SER A 314 -4.38 3.53 2.86
N ALA A 315 -5.61 4.05 2.89
CA ALA A 315 -5.95 5.30 2.22
C ALA A 315 -5.26 6.51 2.88
N ASN A 316 -5.21 6.55 4.22
CA ASN A 316 -4.50 7.59 4.97
C ASN A 316 -2.99 7.58 4.66
N ASP A 317 -2.37 6.40 4.60
CA ASP A 317 -0.97 6.20 4.22
C ASP A 317 -0.68 6.72 2.81
N LYS A 318 -1.68 6.69 1.91
CA LYS A 318 -1.55 7.28 0.58
C LYS A 318 -1.73 8.80 0.57
N HIS A 319 -2.72 9.30 1.31
CA HIS A 319 -3.05 10.73 1.31
C HIS A 319 -1.97 11.55 2.01
N LEU A 320 -1.57 11.15 3.21
CA LEU A 320 -0.71 11.92 4.11
C LEU A 320 -1.15 13.39 4.25
N LEU A 321 -2.47 13.63 4.20
CA LEU A 321 -3.10 14.94 4.25
C LEU A 321 -4.30 14.90 5.20
N GLU A 322 -4.30 15.82 6.17
CA GLU A 322 -5.30 15.86 7.24
C GLU A 322 -6.74 15.97 6.70
N LYS A 323 -6.95 16.75 5.64
CA LYS A 323 -8.29 16.93 5.05
C LYS A 323 -8.92 15.65 4.46
N TYR A 324 -8.12 14.64 4.15
CA TYR A 324 -8.58 13.35 3.62
C TYR A 324 -8.46 12.22 4.64
N LYS A 325 -8.11 12.55 5.88
CA LYS A 325 -7.92 11.56 6.93
C LYS A 325 -9.25 10.89 7.27
N ARG A 326 -9.27 9.57 7.09
CA ARG A 326 -10.38 8.71 7.50
C ARG A 326 -10.20 8.27 8.94
N SER A 327 -11.29 8.24 9.70
CA SER A 327 -11.29 7.71 11.06
C SER A 327 -10.95 6.21 11.04
N VAL A 328 -9.99 5.84 11.89
CA VAL A 328 -9.52 4.46 12.12
C VAL A 328 -9.68 4.02 13.58
N SER A 329 -10.31 4.84 14.41
CA SER A 329 -10.61 4.50 15.80
C SER A 329 -11.76 3.51 15.89
N ASP A 330 -11.79 2.71 16.97
CA ASP A 330 -12.92 1.86 17.26
C ASP A 330 -14.16 2.73 17.50
N ARG A 331 -15.25 2.50 16.76
CA ARG A 331 -16.56 3.15 17.00
C ARG A 331 -17.24 2.69 18.31
N ARG A 332 -16.47 2.17 19.26
CA ARG A 332 -16.92 1.81 20.61
C ARG A 332 -16.17 2.65 21.63
N SER A 333 -16.71 3.84 21.87
CA SER A 333 -16.57 4.58 23.13
C SER A 333 -17.94 5.15 23.47
#